data_AF-A0AAN4WRV3-F1
#
_entry.id   AF-A0AAN4WRV3-F1
#
_cell.length_a   1.000
_cell.length_b   1.000
_cell.length_c   1.000
_cell.angle_alpha   90.00
_cell.angle_beta   90.00
_cell.angle_gamma   90.00
#
_symmetry.space_group_name_H-M   'P 1'
#
loop_
_entity.id
_entity.type
_entity.pdbx_description
1 polymer ?
#
loop_
_entity_poly.entity_id
_entity_poly.type
_entity_poly.pdbx_seq_one_letter_code
_entity_poly.pdbx_strand_id
1 'polypeptide(L)'
;MPPRLPDLNVALPRPPDLPDLNVALPRPPDLPDLNVALPQPPDLPDLNVALRQPPDLPDLNNAPPSSSSSSAESSQTSDSDEEDWLSDDDAAPDPLTLPFVNHAELGIHGTPHSAQVFALLDMLEAHPERTQQVLRVSADLLVELGPLPELCDGLEARARDEALHPVMAEAIWQLQGLLVRFEDEAVESEDEEEDNEHEELARDLQRQTMPLGWEIAQWLGQDHPDAAALSTFDDEPQAPAFARMLARLRDASQDGREGSSSTATAQRAEQVAAVIDAVAGDPDLRAQVFLIAQTALGSCLDNVLEGFSKALLAVRNHQMVADIRSGRVDAAQFDQWAGQQFRLALLESEVTRFIHRELQRQDLGPWPKRQLTREPLETLMHAKQALRNRLDLPEGTVTGVQALQLSVLRQKDVNDLEKAVMQQARDPAAYGDFRMGHTTWREGMKALYSRAFAWLQHARDDDPFFDEDIPASTDLEGQVEYAIRARAVEARWQHEEDRLLRHLAGLDAPMHPMKPEPDAA
;
A
#
# COMPACT_ATOMS: atom_id res chain seq x y z
N MET A 1 -65.80 44.33 35.52
CA MET A 1 -64.62 45.21 35.43
C MET A 1 -63.35 44.35 35.34
N PRO A 2 -62.24 44.87 34.77
CA PRO A 2 -60.93 44.18 34.64
C PRO A 2 -60.17 44.19 36.00
N PRO A 3 -59.04 43.47 36.24
CA PRO A 3 -57.72 43.59 35.54
C PRO A 3 -56.95 42.23 35.36
N ARG A 4 -55.63 42.18 35.05
CA ARG A 4 -54.88 42.63 33.84
C ARG A 4 -53.53 41.87 33.73
N LEU A 5 -53.03 41.79 32.49
CA LEU A 5 -51.67 41.53 31.96
C LEU A 5 -50.45 41.99 32.82
N PRO A 6 -49.25 41.42 32.59
CA PRO A 6 -48.37 41.94 31.51
C PRO A 6 -47.82 40.89 30.51
N ASP A 7 -47.63 41.33 29.25
CA ASP A 7 -46.74 40.73 28.27
C ASP A 7 -45.26 40.99 28.60
N LEU A 8 -44.35 40.17 28.05
CA LEU A 8 -42.93 40.52 27.89
C LEU A 8 -42.43 40.18 26.47
N ASN A 9 -42.84 41.01 25.51
CA ASN A 9 -42.10 41.16 24.26
C ASN A 9 -40.80 41.94 24.57
N VAL A 10 -39.66 41.25 24.61
CA VAL A 10 -38.34 41.88 24.72
C VAL A 10 -37.53 41.50 23.48
N ALA A 11 -37.25 42.48 22.63
CA ALA A 11 -36.32 42.31 21.53
C ALA A 11 -34.90 42.18 22.09
N LEU A 12 -34.21 41.09 21.74
CA LEU A 12 -32.76 41.03 21.87
C LEU A 12 -32.11 41.86 20.74
N PRO A 13 -30.89 42.40 20.93
CA PRO A 13 -30.36 43.42 20.04
C PRO A 13 -30.04 42.88 18.63
N ARG A 14 -30.01 43.78 17.64
CA ARG A 14 -29.21 43.53 16.44
C ARG A 14 -27.74 43.37 16.84
N PRO A 15 -26.95 42.50 16.18
CA PRO A 15 -25.51 42.58 16.30
C PRO A 15 -25.05 43.98 15.84
N PRO A 16 -24.01 44.56 16.47
CA PRO A 16 -23.45 45.82 16.00
C PRO A 16 -22.75 45.63 14.65
N ASP A 17 -22.91 46.59 13.74
CA ASP A 17 -22.15 46.63 12.50
C ASP A 17 -20.65 46.73 12.82
N LEU A 18 -19.84 45.79 12.31
CA LEU A 18 -18.40 45.81 12.50
C LEU A 18 -17.77 46.93 11.67
N PRO A 19 -16.81 47.71 12.23
CA PRO A 19 -16.15 48.77 11.48
C PRO A 19 -15.18 48.20 10.44
N ASP A 20 -15.19 48.81 9.27
CA ASP A 20 -14.24 48.55 8.18
C ASP A 20 -12.81 48.92 8.63
N LEU A 21 -11.97 47.91 8.87
CA LEU A 21 -10.62 48.07 9.44
C LEU A 21 -9.54 47.49 8.53
N ASN A 22 -9.38 48.14 7.38
CA ASN A 22 -8.14 48.10 6.59
C ASN A 22 -7.00 48.81 7.35
N VAL A 23 -6.54 48.20 8.44
CA VAL A 23 -5.43 48.66 9.29
C VAL A 23 -4.46 47.51 9.51
N ALA A 24 -3.23 47.66 9.03
CA ALA A 24 -2.19 46.65 9.19
C ALA A 24 -1.87 46.43 10.68
N LEU A 25 -2.05 45.19 11.16
CA LEU A 25 -1.64 44.78 12.49
C LEU A 25 -0.12 44.63 12.57
N PRO A 26 0.53 45.02 13.68
CA PRO A 26 1.96 44.79 13.88
C PRO A 26 2.26 43.30 14.05
N ARG A 27 3.49 42.88 13.71
CA ARG A 27 3.95 41.51 13.93
C ARG A 27 3.85 41.14 15.43
N PRO A 28 3.46 39.90 15.77
CA PRO A 28 3.62 39.39 17.13
C PRO A 28 5.12 39.31 17.48
N PRO A 29 5.48 39.38 18.78
CA PRO A 29 6.84 39.09 19.23
C PRO A 29 7.13 37.59 19.10
N ASP A 30 8.36 37.24 18.74
CA ASP A 30 8.80 35.86 18.60
C ASP A 30 8.73 35.13 19.96
N LEU A 31 8.05 33.99 20.00
CA LEU A 31 8.02 33.09 21.15
C LEU A 31 9.19 32.10 21.06
N PRO A 32 9.85 31.76 22.19
CA PRO A 32 10.88 30.72 22.19
C PRO A 32 10.25 29.36 21.91
N ASP A 33 10.92 28.56 21.08
CA ASP A 33 10.44 27.27 20.62
C ASP A 33 10.34 26.29 21.80
N LEU A 34 9.15 25.75 22.05
CA LEU A 34 8.84 24.82 23.15
C LEU A 34 8.32 23.51 22.59
N ASN A 35 9.23 22.76 21.94
CA ASN A 35 9.04 21.35 21.60
C ASN A 35 9.07 20.47 22.86
N VAL A 36 8.13 20.70 23.78
CA VAL A 36 7.74 19.73 24.80
C VAL A 36 6.89 18.69 24.08
N ALA A 37 7.53 17.58 23.69
CA ALA A 37 6.84 16.49 23.01
C ALA A 37 5.69 15.97 23.89
N LEU A 38 4.46 16.11 23.37
CA LEU A 38 3.37 15.24 23.78
C LEU A 38 3.73 13.79 23.40
N PRO A 39 3.26 12.77 24.13
CA PRO A 39 3.35 11.39 23.64
C PRO A 39 2.67 11.34 22.27
N GLN A 40 3.38 10.81 21.27
CA GLN A 40 2.84 10.73 19.92
C GLN A 40 1.59 9.82 19.91
N PRO A 41 0.58 10.10 19.08
CA PRO A 41 -0.44 9.09 18.79
C PRO A 41 0.24 7.83 18.24
N PRO A 42 -0.35 6.64 18.42
CA PRO A 42 0.20 5.43 17.82
C PRO A 42 0.29 5.59 16.30
N ASP A 43 1.43 5.22 15.71
CA ASP A 43 1.67 5.33 14.28
C ASP A 43 0.59 4.56 13.49
N LEU A 44 -0.29 5.30 12.81
CA LEU A 44 -1.20 4.73 11.84
C LEU A 44 -0.36 4.19 10.67
N PRO A 45 -0.52 2.92 10.28
CA PRO A 45 0.24 2.37 9.17
C PRO A 45 -0.11 3.12 7.88
N ASP A 46 0.90 3.61 7.16
CA ASP A 46 0.72 4.36 5.92
C ASP A 46 0.14 3.45 4.82
N LEU A 47 -1.18 3.60 4.59
CA LEU A 47 -1.96 2.72 3.72
C LEU A 47 -1.63 2.86 2.22
N ASN A 48 -0.76 3.80 1.84
CA ASN A 48 -0.33 4.02 0.46
C ASN A 48 1.04 3.40 0.10
N VAL A 49 1.76 2.77 1.05
CA VAL A 49 3.07 2.14 0.75
C VAL A 49 3.02 0.61 0.82
N ALA A 50 2.47 0.01 -0.23
CA ALA A 50 2.59 -1.43 -0.48
C ALA A 50 3.88 -1.74 -1.26
N LEU A 51 5.03 -1.90 -0.57
CA LEU A 51 6.25 -2.53 -1.12
C LEU A 51 7.30 -2.79 -0.02
N ARG A 52 7.51 -4.06 0.42
CA ARG A 52 8.73 -4.59 1.09
C ARG A 52 8.82 -6.12 0.93
N GLN A 53 9.86 -6.67 0.27
CA GLN A 53 10.22 -8.10 0.30
C GLN A 53 11.75 -8.35 0.24
N PRO A 54 12.27 -9.35 0.99
CA PRO A 54 13.59 -10.00 0.80
C PRO A 54 13.45 -11.48 0.30
N PRO A 55 14.53 -12.27 0.04
CA PRO A 55 14.60 -13.00 -1.24
C PRO A 55 15.14 -14.47 -1.25
N ASP A 56 15.02 -15.12 -2.44
CA ASP A 56 16.12 -15.62 -3.31
C ASP A 56 16.16 -17.14 -3.74
N LEU A 57 16.67 -17.38 -4.96
CA LEU A 57 17.23 -18.64 -5.56
C LEU A 57 16.33 -19.89 -5.82
N PRO A 58 16.77 -20.89 -6.66
CA PRO A 58 17.79 -20.90 -7.73
C PRO A 58 17.33 -21.47 -9.11
N ASP A 59 18.26 -21.47 -10.08
CA ASP A 59 18.12 -21.77 -11.54
C ASP A 59 17.98 -23.26 -11.97
N LEU A 60 17.35 -23.48 -13.15
CA LEU A 60 17.40 -24.69 -13.98
C LEU A 60 17.21 -24.39 -15.49
N ASN A 61 18.28 -24.28 -16.28
CA ASN A 61 18.53 -25.23 -17.39
C ASN A 61 19.90 -25.15 -18.09
N ASN A 62 20.30 -26.28 -18.69
CA ASN A 62 21.54 -26.44 -19.46
C ASN A 62 21.28 -26.72 -20.95
N ALA A 63 22.25 -26.31 -21.78
CA ALA A 63 22.53 -26.77 -23.16
C ALA A 63 21.58 -26.32 -24.30
N PRO A 64 22.08 -26.18 -25.56
CA PRO A 64 21.67 -25.06 -26.42
C PRO A 64 21.28 -25.52 -27.87
N PRO A 65 21.45 -24.76 -28.98
CA PRO A 65 20.35 -24.57 -29.94
C PRO A 65 20.62 -25.19 -31.34
N SER A 66 19.70 -24.97 -32.30
CA SER A 66 19.93 -25.34 -33.72
C SER A 66 19.20 -24.43 -34.72
N SER A 67 19.97 -23.48 -35.26
CA SER A 67 19.99 -22.98 -36.65
C SER A 67 18.70 -22.70 -37.44
N SER A 68 18.55 -21.44 -37.85
CA SER A 68 17.66 -20.93 -38.91
C SER A 68 18.19 -21.21 -40.34
N SER A 69 17.40 -20.92 -41.40
CA SER A 69 17.88 -20.45 -42.73
C SER A 69 16.76 -20.15 -43.75
N SER A 70 17.12 -19.44 -44.84
CA SER A 70 16.32 -18.93 -45.98
C SER A 70 15.59 -17.59 -45.72
N SER A 71 15.83 -16.44 -46.39
CA SER A 71 16.10 -16.12 -47.83
C SER A 71 14.86 -16.29 -48.73
N ALA A 72 14.46 -15.39 -49.65
CA ALA A 72 14.84 -14.00 -50.01
C ALA A 72 13.64 -13.37 -50.84
N GLU A 73 13.65 -12.26 -51.61
CA GLU A 73 14.67 -11.37 -52.21
C GLU A 73 14.03 -10.05 -52.78
N SER A 74 14.86 -9.04 -53.13
CA SER A 74 14.70 -8.04 -54.22
C SER A 74 13.55 -6.99 -54.28
N SER A 75 13.89 -5.76 -53.86
CA SER A 75 13.94 -4.51 -54.67
C SER A 75 12.79 -4.01 -55.56
N GLN A 76 12.31 -2.77 -55.30
CA GLN A 76 12.28 -1.68 -56.30
C GLN A 76 12.11 -0.27 -55.66
N THR A 77 12.51 0.78 -56.38
CA THR A 77 12.74 2.17 -55.90
C THR A 77 11.86 3.21 -56.58
N SER A 78 11.46 4.28 -55.86
CA SER A 78 11.08 5.58 -56.42
C SER A 78 11.31 6.70 -55.40
N ASP A 79 11.76 7.87 -55.86
CA ASP A 79 12.14 9.02 -55.04
C ASP A 79 10.93 9.84 -54.54
N SER A 80 11.05 10.37 -53.32
CA SER A 80 10.50 11.66 -52.90
C SER A 80 11.30 12.19 -51.70
N ASP A 81 11.76 13.44 -51.77
CA ASP A 81 12.62 14.06 -50.75
C ASP A 81 11.88 14.29 -49.42
N GLU A 82 12.30 13.63 -48.35
CA GLU A 82 12.02 14.01 -46.95
C GLU A 82 13.31 13.94 -46.12
N GLU A 83 13.30 14.53 -44.92
CA GLU A 83 14.51 15.04 -44.25
C GLU A 83 15.34 13.96 -43.53
N ASP A 84 16.67 14.11 -43.60
CA ASP A 84 17.69 13.16 -43.09
C ASP A 84 17.81 13.21 -41.56
N TRP A 85 16.82 12.65 -40.88
CA TRP A 85 16.84 12.38 -39.43
C TRP A 85 16.96 10.89 -39.16
N LEU A 86 18.20 10.47 -38.86
CA LEU A 86 18.62 9.27 -38.12
C LEU A 86 17.66 8.07 -38.13
N SER A 87 18.02 7.04 -38.91
CA SER A 87 17.38 5.72 -38.89
C SER A 87 17.45 5.04 -37.51
N ASP A 88 16.30 4.68 -36.94
CA ASP A 88 16.12 3.92 -35.68
C ASP A 88 16.70 2.49 -35.68
N ASP A 89 17.36 2.04 -36.75
CA ASP A 89 17.92 0.68 -36.91
C ASP A 89 19.08 0.33 -35.94
N ASP A 90 19.52 1.25 -35.08
CA ASP A 90 20.52 1.03 -34.02
C ASP A 90 20.02 1.55 -32.65
N ALA A 91 18.69 1.70 -32.47
CA ALA A 91 18.08 2.05 -31.19
C ALA A 91 18.33 0.93 -30.16
N ALA A 92 18.98 1.27 -29.04
CA ALA A 92 19.29 0.31 -28.00
C ALA A 92 18.00 -0.31 -27.39
N PRO A 93 17.99 -1.62 -27.09
CA PRO A 93 16.78 -2.32 -26.65
C PRO A 93 16.29 -1.79 -25.30
N ASP A 94 15.03 -1.34 -25.25
CA ASP A 94 14.38 -0.81 -24.04
C ASP A 94 14.66 -1.71 -22.83
N PRO A 95 15.26 -1.18 -21.73
CA PRO A 95 15.58 -1.93 -20.53
C PRO A 95 14.44 -2.77 -19.93
N LEU A 96 13.19 -2.34 -20.06
CA LEU A 96 12.00 -3.07 -19.60
C LEU A 96 11.58 -4.22 -20.54
N THR A 97 12.11 -4.27 -21.75
CA THR A 97 11.92 -5.39 -22.71
C THR A 97 13.00 -6.46 -22.62
N LEU A 98 14.10 -6.17 -21.93
CA LEU A 98 15.18 -7.14 -21.69
C LEU A 98 14.68 -8.38 -20.92
N PRO A 99 15.31 -9.56 -21.08
CA PRO A 99 14.95 -10.76 -20.33
C PRO A 99 14.95 -10.52 -18.82
N PHE A 100 14.02 -11.13 -18.10
CA PHE A 100 13.97 -11.05 -16.63
C PHE A 100 15.29 -11.53 -16.01
N VAL A 101 15.77 -10.79 -15.02
CA VAL A 101 16.95 -11.09 -14.22
C VAL A 101 16.57 -11.00 -12.75
N ASN A 102 17.00 -11.96 -11.95
CA ASN A 102 16.81 -11.89 -10.49
C ASN A 102 17.69 -10.76 -9.92
N HIS A 103 17.06 -9.78 -9.26
CA HIS A 103 17.73 -8.58 -8.72
C HIS A 103 18.87 -8.95 -7.75
N ALA A 104 18.69 -10.04 -7.01
CA ALA A 104 19.67 -10.56 -6.05
C ALA A 104 20.93 -11.17 -6.69
N GLU A 105 20.91 -11.55 -7.99
CA GLU A 105 22.13 -11.97 -8.72
C GLU A 105 23.11 -10.79 -8.95
N LEU A 106 22.62 -9.56 -8.78
CA LEU A 106 23.39 -8.32 -8.75
C LEU A 106 23.53 -7.74 -7.32
N GLY A 107 23.21 -8.53 -6.28
CA GLY A 107 23.35 -8.13 -4.88
C GLY A 107 22.30 -7.14 -4.37
N ILE A 108 21.19 -6.96 -5.11
CA ILE A 108 20.10 -6.07 -4.72
C ILE A 108 19.09 -6.85 -3.86
N HIS A 109 18.87 -6.37 -2.64
CA HIS A 109 18.04 -7.03 -1.64
C HIS A 109 17.27 -5.99 -0.80
N GLY A 110 16.05 -6.34 -0.38
CA GLY A 110 15.20 -5.46 0.43
C GLY A 110 14.44 -4.43 -0.40
N THR A 111 14.09 -3.28 0.19
CA THR A 111 13.33 -2.24 -0.52
C THR A 111 14.13 -1.56 -1.63
N PRO A 112 13.49 -1.23 -2.77
CA PRO A 112 13.99 -0.24 -3.72
C PRO A 112 14.45 1.04 -3.02
N HIS A 113 15.60 1.58 -3.41
CA HIS A 113 16.03 2.94 -3.09
C HIS A 113 17.03 3.47 -4.13
N SER A 114 17.13 4.80 -4.25
CA SER A 114 18.00 5.50 -5.23
C SER A 114 19.43 4.95 -5.29
N ALA A 115 20.06 4.74 -4.12
CA ALA A 115 21.42 4.19 -4.05
C ALA A 115 21.62 2.74 -4.54
N GLN A 116 20.56 1.93 -4.75
CA GLN A 116 20.70 0.61 -5.41
C GLN A 116 20.90 0.76 -6.92
N VAL A 117 20.13 1.64 -7.57
CA VAL A 117 20.31 1.95 -9.01
C VAL A 117 21.72 2.48 -9.27
N PHE A 118 22.24 3.29 -8.36
CA PHE A 118 23.63 3.73 -8.41
C PHE A 118 24.64 2.61 -8.18
N ALA A 119 24.45 1.72 -7.20
CA ALA A 119 25.34 0.56 -6.99
C ALA A 119 25.34 -0.43 -8.18
N LEU A 120 24.21 -0.56 -8.90
CA LEU A 120 24.11 -1.33 -10.14
C LEU A 120 24.91 -0.69 -11.27
N LEU A 121 24.83 0.62 -11.44
CA LEU A 121 25.63 1.35 -12.43
C LEU A 121 27.12 1.26 -12.11
N ASP A 122 27.51 1.53 -10.86
CA ASP A 122 28.89 1.45 -10.39
C ASP A 122 29.48 0.01 -10.60
N MET A 123 28.64 -1.04 -10.68
CA MET A 123 29.07 -2.40 -11.06
C MET A 123 29.59 -2.51 -12.51
N LEU A 124 29.12 -1.67 -13.43
CA LEU A 124 29.53 -1.69 -14.85
C LEU A 124 30.97 -1.20 -15.09
N GLU A 125 31.59 -0.55 -14.12
CA GLU A 125 33.04 -0.26 -14.16
C GLU A 125 33.88 -1.54 -14.04
N ALA A 126 33.42 -2.50 -13.23
CA ALA A 126 34.10 -3.76 -12.97
C ALA A 126 33.63 -4.91 -13.88
N HIS A 127 32.35 -4.89 -14.27
CA HIS A 127 31.67 -5.97 -15.00
C HIS A 127 30.82 -5.46 -16.18
N PRO A 128 31.44 -4.84 -17.21
CA PRO A 128 30.72 -4.35 -18.39
C PRO A 128 30.09 -5.46 -19.25
N GLU A 129 30.36 -6.74 -18.97
CA GLU A 129 29.61 -7.86 -19.54
C GLU A 129 28.17 -8.00 -18.99
N ARG A 130 27.85 -7.31 -17.88
CA ARG A 130 26.55 -7.37 -17.20
C ARG A 130 25.55 -6.29 -17.64
N THR A 131 25.84 -5.48 -18.67
CA THR A 131 25.02 -4.31 -19.06
C THR A 131 23.52 -4.59 -19.15
N GLN A 132 23.12 -5.66 -19.85
CA GLN A 132 21.69 -6.00 -19.98
C GLN A 132 21.06 -6.44 -18.65
N GLN A 133 21.85 -7.03 -17.74
CA GLN A 133 21.37 -7.42 -16.42
C GLN A 133 21.20 -6.18 -15.53
N VAL A 134 22.22 -5.31 -15.49
CA VAL A 134 22.16 -4.03 -14.77
C VAL A 134 21.03 -3.15 -15.29
N LEU A 135 20.87 -3.02 -16.60
CA LEU A 135 19.79 -2.24 -17.20
C LEU A 135 18.41 -2.80 -16.83
N ARG A 136 18.20 -4.12 -16.93
CA ARG A 136 16.95 -4.77 -16.51
C ARG A 136 16.61 -4.45 -15.06
N VAL A 137 17.54 -4.73 -14.15
CA VAL A 137 17.31 -4.59 -12.71
C VAL A 137 17.17 -3.11 -12.30
N SER A 138 17.98 -2.22 -12.89
CA SER A 138 17.83 -0.78 -12.68
C SER A 138 16.48 -0.28 -13.17
N ALA A 139 16.03 -0.70 -14.36
CA ALA A 139 14.74 -0.28 -14.90
C ALA A 139 13.54 -0.84 -14.10
N ASP A 140 13.64 -2.09 -13.60
CA ASP A 140 12.67 -2.63 -12.65
C ASP A 140 12.59 -1.77 -11.37
N LEU A 141 13.75 -1.36 -10.81
CA LEU A 141 13.80 -0.44 -9.68
C LEU A 141 13.23 0.95 -10.02
N LEU A 142 13.41 1.46 -11.25
CA LEU A 142 12.82 2.74 -11.66
C LEU A 142 11.29 2.69 -11.76
N VAL A 143 10.72 1.55 -12.18
CA VAL A 143 9.25 1.33 -12.16
C VAL A 143 8.71 1.31 -10.72
N GLU A 144 9.49 0.84 -9.75
CA GLU A 144 9.09 0.81 -8.33
C GLU A 144 9.39 2.12 -7.57
N LEU A 145 10.30 2.97 -8.07
CA LEU A 145 10.69 4.25 -7.43
C LEU A 145 10.02 5.49 -8.06
N GLY A 146 9.78 5.49 -9.37
CA GLY A 146 9.36 6.68 -10.12
C GLY A 146 10.44 7.78 -10.23
N PRO A 147 10.09 8.97 -10.76
CA PRO A 147 10.99 10.10 -10.93
C PRO A 147 11.27 10.83 -9.59
N LEU A 148 12.04 10.17 -8.71
CA LEU A 148 12.52 10.77 -7.47
C LEU A 148 13.62 11.81 -7.76
N PRO A 149 13.57 13.03 -7.18
CA PRO A 149 14.57 14.08 -7.45
C PRO A 149 16.02 13.64 -7.21
N GLU A 150 16.30 12.91 -6.11
CA GLU A 150 17.62 12.35 -5.82
C GLU A 150 18.16 11.44 -6.94
N LEU A 151 17.26 10.75 -7.63
CA LEU A 151 17.58 9.77 -8.64
C LEU A 151 17.81 10.47 -10.00
N CYS A 152 16.95 11.41 -10.37
CA CYS A 152 17.13 12.26 -11.55
C CYS A 152 18.43 13.09 -11.43
N ASP A 153 18.61 13.84 -10.34
CA ASP A 153 19.83 14.61 -10.05
C ASP A 153 21.08 13.72 -10.05
N GLY A 154 21.01 12.54 -9.42
CA GLY A 154 22.15 11.62 -9.27
C GLY A 154 22.52 10.84 -10.53
N LEU A 155 21.59 10.67 -11.48
CA LEU A 155 21.88 10.20 -12.84
C LEU A 155 22.46 11.33 -13.70
N GLU A 156 21.87 12.53 -13.68
CA GLU A 156 22.42 13.67 -14.41
C GLU A 156 23.84 14.03 -13.95
N ALA A 157 24.12 13.93 -12.65
CA ALA A 157 25.44 14.20 -12.09
C ALA A 157 26.50 13.21 -12.63
N ARG A 158 26.13 11.93 -12.82
CA ARG A 158 27.01 10.92 -13.44
C ARG A 158 27.13 11.10 -14.96
N ALA A 159 26.05 11.46 -15.64
CA ALA A 159 26.05 11.74 -17.08
C ALA A 159 26.96 12.92 -17.49
N ARG A 160 27.34 13.78 -16.53
CA ARG A 160 28.21 14.95 -16.72
C ARG A 160 29.70 14.67 -16.47
N ASP A 161 30.10 13.47 -16.05
CA ASP A 161 31.52 13.13 -15.86
C ASP A 161 32.15 12.61 -17.17
N GLU A 162 33.03 13.41 -17.77
CA GLU A 162 33.75 13.11 -19.00
C GLU A 162 34.71 11.89 -18.90
N ALA A 163 34.96 11.37 -17.69
CA ALA A 163 35.82 10.20 -17.45
C ALA A 163 35.08 8.85 -17.47
N LEU A 164 33.75 8.84 -17.63
CA LEU A 164 32.93 7.63 -17.50
C LEU A 164 33.29 6.52 -18.49
N HIS A 165 33.15 5.25 -18.05
CA HIS A 165 33.22 4.11 -18.96
C HIS A 165 32.02 4.14 -19.94
N PRO A 166 32.20 3.98 -21.26
CA PRO A 166 31.15 4.22 -22.25
C PRO A 166 29.92 3.33 -22.07
N VAL A 167 30.11 2.10 -21.56
CA VAL A 167 29.01 1.18 -21.24
C VAL A 167 28.13 1.69 -20.09
N MET A 168 28.71 2.43 -19.13
CA MET A 168 27.98 3.04 -18.02
C MET A 168 27.29 4.33 -18.46
N ALA A 169 27.92 5.12 -19.35
CA ALA A 169 27.31 6.32 -19.93
C ALA A 169 26.06 5.97 -20.76
N GLU A 170 26.17 4.95 -21.62
CA GLU A 170 25.05 4.39 -22.37
C GLU A 170 23.93 3.87 -21.45
N ALA A 171 24.29 3.14 -20.38
CA ALA A 171 23.30 2.65 -19.43
C ALA A 171 22.58 3.78 -18.67
N ILE A 172 23.28 4.87 -18.31
CA ILE A 172 22.67 6.06 -17.70
C ILE A 172 21.72 6.74 -18.68
N TRP A 173 22.11 6.90 -19.96
CA TRP A 173 21.29 7.54 -20.98
C TRP A 173 19.94 6.80 -21.17
N GLN A 174 19.96 5.48 -21.26
CA GLN A 174 18.74 4.68 -21.37
C GLN A 174 17.84 4.77 -20.12
N LEU A 175 18.43 4.81 -18.92
CA LEU A 175 17.67 4.97 -17.68
C LEU A 175 17.09 6.39 -17.54
N GLN A 176 17.79 7.43 -18.00
CA GLN A 176 17.24 8.79 -18.09
C GLN A 176 16.07 8.87 -19.09
N GLY A 177 16.19 8.23 -20.26
CA GLY A 177 15.10 8.14 -21.24
C GLY A 177 13.85 7.44 -20.70
N LEU A 178 14.02 6.48 -19.77
CA LEU A 178 12.90 5.83 -19.09
C LEU A 178 12.23 6.75 -18.05
N LEU A 179 12.98 7.60 -17.36
CA LEU A 179 12.43 8.58 -16.40
C LEU A 179 11.66 9.69 -17.08
N VAL A 180 12.20 10.25 -18.17
CA VAL A 180 11.50 11.27 -18.98
C VAL A 180 10.15 10.74 -19.47
N ARG A 181 10.06 9.47 -19.86
CA ARG A 181 8.78 8.82 -20.17
C ARG A 181 7.79 8.78 -19.00
N PHE A 182 8.25 8.58 -17.76
CA PHE A 182 7.37 8.63 -16.58
C PHE A 182 6.92 10.06 -16.25
N GLU A 183 7.67 11.08 -16.68
CA GLU A 183 7.29 12.49 -16.55
C GLU A 183 6.33 12.91 -17.69
N ASP A 184 6.56 12.48 -18.94
CA ASP A 184 5.69 12.75 -20.09
C ASP A 184 4.35 11.98 -20.05
N GLU A 185 4.35 10.71 -19.60
CA GLU A 185 3.12 9.90 -19.41
C GLU A 185 2.18 10.50 -18.34
N ALA A 186 2.64 11.47 -17.54
CA ALA A 186 1.82 12.22 -16.59
C ALA A 186 1.18 13.49 -17.19
N VAL A 187 1.48 13.86 -18.43
CA VAL A 187 1.04 15.14 -19.06
C VAL A 187 0.10 14.93 -20.26
N GLU A 188 0.23 13.84 -21.03
CA GLU A 188 -0.57 13.62 -22.25
C GLU A 188 -2.03 13.12 -22.02
N SER A 189 -2.75 13.60 -20.99
CA SER A 189 -4.13 13.13 -20.74
C SER A 189 -5.18 14.13 -20.19
N GLU A 190 -4.88 15.42 -20.02
CA GLU A 190 -5.78 16.34 -19.28
C GLU A 190 -7.03 16.83 -20.09
N ASP A 191 -6.92 17.07 -21.40
CA ASP A 191 -7.81 18.01 -22.13
C ASP A 191 -9.26 17.58 -22.48
N GLU A 192 -9.69 16.30 -22.32
CA GLU A 192 -11.08 15.88 -22.71
C GLU A 192 -11.87 14.99 -21.73
N GLU A 193 -11.30 14.43 -20.66
CA GLU A 193 -12.04 13.52 -19.74
C GLU A 193 -12.10 13.95 -18.25
N GLU A 194 -11.25 14.89 -17.76
CA GLU A 194 -11.31 15.38 -16.37
C GLU A 194 -12.68 15.97 -15.99
N ASP A 195 -13.29 16.72 -16.91
CA ASP A 195 -14.62 17.34 -16.76
C ASP A 195 -15.68 16.28 -16.39
N ASN A 196 -15.59 15.08 -16.96
CA ASN A 196 -16.59 14.03 -16.72
C ASN A 196 -16.41 13.36 -15.35
N GLU A 197 -15.17 13.15 -14.88
CA GLU A 197 -14.92 12.59 -13.55
C GLU A 197 -15.29 13.58 -12.43
N HIS A 198 -14.95 14.86 -12.59
CA HIS A 198 -15.36 15.91 -11.66
C HIS A 198 -16.89 16.07 -11.62
N GLU A 199 -17.58 16.01 -12.76
CA GLU A 199 -19.04 15.99 -12.78
C GLU A 199 -19.64 14.70 -12.20
N GLU A 200 -19.07 13.51 -12.41
CA GLU A 200 -19.53 12.26 -11.79
C GLU A 200 -19.35 12.30 -10.26
N LEU A 201 -18.19 12.74 -9.77
CA LEU A 201 -17.94 12.93 -8.34
C LEU A 201 -18.93 13.93 -7.73
N ALA A 202 -19.21 15.05 -8.42
CA ALA A 202 -20.23 16.01 -7.99
C ALA A 202 -21.66 15.41 -8.00
N ARG A 203 -22.01 14.60 -9.00
CA ARG A 203 -23.29 13.87 -9.06
C ARG A 203 -23.40 12.80 -7.97
N ASP A 204 -22.30 12.17 -7.57
CA ASP A 204 -22.27 11.16 -6.50
C ASP A 204 -22.37 11.81 -5.11
N LEU A 205 -21.62 12.89 -4.87
CA LEU A 205 -21.75 13.74 -3.68
C LEU A 205 -23.16 14.31 -3.52
N GLN A 206 -23.88 14.58 -4.62
CA GLN A 206 -25.30 14.98 -4.59
C GLN A 206 -26.26 13.79 -4.37
N ARG A 207 -25.93 12.59 -4.86
CA ARG A 207 -26.75 11.37 -4.70
C ARG A 207 -26.72 10.82 -3.28
N GLN A 208 -25.57 10.85 -2.61
CA GLN A 208 -25.35 10.17 -1.33
C GLN A 208 -24.98 11.18 -0.23
N THR A 209 -26.01 11.88 0.25
CA THR A 209 -25.94 12.95 1.27
C THR A 209 -26.43 12.53 2.66
N MET A 210 -26.74 11.24 2.86
CA MET A 210 -27.25 10.72 4.13
C MET A 210 -26.12 10.57 5.16
N PRO A 211 -26.33 10.96 6.44
CA PRO A 211 -25.35 10.75 7.50
C PRO A 211 -25.07 9.26 7.75
N LEU A 212 -23.90 8.96 8.31
CA LEU A 212 -23.46 7.60 8.58
C LEU A 212 -24.44 6.84 9.50
N GLY A 213 -24.99 7.50 10.51
CA GLY A 213 -26.01 6.92 11.39
C GLY A 213 -27.27 6.45 10.64
N TRP A 214 -27.63 7.09 9.54
CA TRP A 214 -28.77 6.64 8.71
C TRP A 214 -28.39 5.41 7.87
N GLU A 215 -27.21 5.40 7.27
CA GLU A 215 -26.71 4.28 6.48
C GLU A 215 -26.55 3.01 7.34
N ILE A 216 -26.02 3.14 8.56
CA ILE A 216 -25.96 2.05 9.55
C ILE A 216 -27.36 1.53 9.88
N ALA A 217 -28.34 2.41 10.13
CA ALA A 217 -29.71 2.00 10.45
C ALA A 217 -30.36 1.16 9.35
N GLN A 218 -30.12 1.49 8.07
CA GLN A 218 -30.61 0.71 6.93
C GLN A 218 -30.00 -0.70 6.89
N TRP A 219 -28.69 -0.83 7.08
CA TRP A 219 -28.00 -2.13 7.09
C TRP A 219 -28.38 -3.02 8.28
N LEU A 220 -28.65 -2.41 9.44
CA LEU A 220 -29.13 -3.12 10.64
C LEU A 220 -30.65 -3.38 10.65
N GLY A 221 -31.38 -3.00 9.58
CA GLY A 221 -32.82 -3.25 9.46
C GLY A 221 -33.69 -2.49 10.46
N GLN A 222 -33.26 -1.32 10.92
CA GLN A 222 -33.99 -0.52 11.91
C GLN A 222 -34.96 0.46 11.22
N ASP A 223 -36.24 0.08 11.12
CA ASP A 223 -37.31 0.90 10.50
C ASP A 223 -37.38 2.34 11.06
N HIS A 224 -37.14 2.50 12.36
CA HIS A 224 -37.09 3.79 13.07
C HIS A 224 -35.88 3.82 14.03
N PRO A 225 -34.72 4.35 13.59
CA PRO A 225 -33.53 4.42 14.42
C PRO A 225 -33.67 5.39 15.61
N ASP A 226 -33.02 5.07 16.74
CA ASP A 226 -32.81 6.04 17.82
C ASP A 226 -31.69 6.99 17.40
N ALA A 227 -32.08 8.20 16.99
CA ALA A 227 -31.22 9.14 16.27
C ALA A 227 -29.90 9.45 17.01
N ALA A 228 -29.92 9.52 18.35
CA ALA A 228 -28.74 9.86 19.14
C ALA A 228 -27.68 8.74 19.18
N ALA A 229 -28.10 7.47 19.18
CA ALA A 229 -27.18 6.34 19.23
C ALA A 229 -26.42 6.17 17.90
N LEU A 230 -27.05 6.56 16.79
CA LEU A 230 -26.54 6.34 15.45
C LEU A 230 -25.80 7.55 14.88
N SER A 231 -26.20 8.78 15.25
CA SER A 231 -25.44 9.99 14.88
C SER A 231 -24.14 10.19 15.68
N THR A 232 -23.77 9.23 16.56
CA THR A 232 -22.60 9.33 17.45
C THR A 232 -21.28 9.46 16.67
N PHE A 233 -21.22 9.00 15.41
CA PHE A 233 -20.04 9.07 14.55
C PHE A 233 -20.21 10.02 13.34
N ASP A 234 -21.33 10.73 13.21
CA ASP A 234 -21.61 11.56 12.01
C ASP A 234 -20.65 12.76 11.88
N ASP A 235 -20.17 13.30 13.00
CA ASP A 235 -19.24 14.44 13.07
C ASP A 235 -17.75 14.01 12.98
N GLU A 236 -17.44 12.72 12.86
CA GLU A 236 -16.04 12.25 12.81
C GLU A 236 -15.39 12.47 11.42
N PRO A 237 -14.06 12.72 11.38
CA PRO A 237 -13.33 12.82 10.11
C PRO A 237 -13.58 11.58 9.23
N GLN A 238 -13.84 11.81 7.94
CA GLN A 238 -14.07 10.77 6.93
C GLN A 238 -15.31 9.88 7.16
N ALA A 239 -16.13 10.09 8.19
CA ALA A 239 -17.40 9.39 8.36
C ALA A 239 -18.36 9.52 7.15
N PRO A 240 -18.45 10.67 6.44
CA PRO A 240 -19.23 10.77 5.20
C PRO A 240 -18.70 9.89 4.05
N ALA A 241 -17.41 9.52 4.05
CA ALA A 241 -16.86 8.59 3.08
C ALA A 241 -17.30 7.15 3.39
N PHE A 242 -17.25 6.74 4.65
CA PHE A 242 -17.78 5.44 5.07
C PHE A 242 -19.29 5.32 4.81
N ALA A 243 -20.07 6.39 5.04
CA ALA A 243 -21.49 6.44 4.68
C ALA A 243 -21.73 6.21 3.18
N ARG A 244 -21.02 6.93 2.29
CA ARG A 244 -21.10 6.73 0.83
C ARG A 244 -20.71 5.31 0.40
N MET A 245 -19.66 4.74 1.01
CA MET A 245 -19.26 3.36 0.75
C MET A 245 -20.38 2.36 1.12
N LEU A 246 -20.99 2.51 2.30
CA LEU A 246 -22.15 1.71 2.73
C LEU A 246 -23.37 1.87 1.80
N ALA A 247 -23.62 3.08 1.33
CA ALA A 247 -24.71 3.38 0.39
C ALA A 247 -24.49 2.67 -0.96
N ARG A 248 -23.33 2.84 -1.60
CA ARG A 248 -23.00 2.19 -2.88
C ARG A 248 -23.04 0.66 -2.78
N LEU A 249 -22.58 0.06 -1.67
CA LEU A 249 -22.67 -1.38 -1.43
C LEU A 249 -24.12 -1.89 -1.36
N ARG A 250 -25.04 -1.09 -0.82
CA ARG A 250 -26.48 -1.42 -0.78
C ARG A 250 -27.08 -1.30 -2.17
N ASP A 251 -26.80 -0.20 -2.86
CA ASP A 251 -27.36 0.09 -4.18
C ASP A 251 -26.97 -1.02 -5.18
N ALA A 252 -25.68 -1.42 -5.20
CA ALA A 252 -25.18 -2.57 -5.98
C ALA A 252 -25.88 -3.91 -5.63
N SER A 253 -26.30 -4.08 -4.38
CA SER A 253 -27.04 -5.25 -3.91
C SER A 253 -28.53 -5.24 -4.29
N GLN A 254 -29.09 -4.07 -4.65
CA GLN A 254 -30.50 -3.88 -5.01
C GLN A 254 -30.72 -3.85 -6.52
N ASP A 255 -29.75 -3.35 -7.30
CA ASP A 255 -29.92 -2.98 -8.70
C ASP A 255 -30.08 -4.16 -9.69
N GLY A 256 -30.05 -5.41 -9.19
CA GLY A 256 -30.34 -6.63 -9.96
C GLY A 256 -29.36 -6.99 -11.08
N ARG A 257 -28.35 -6.13 -11.33
CA ARG A 257 -27.16 -6.43 -12.13
C ARG A 257 -26.43 -7.64 -11.57
N GLU A 258 -26.34 -7.72 -10.24
CA GLU A 258 -26.02 -8.97 -9.55
C GLU A 258 -27.06 -10.04 -9.85
N GLY A 259 -26.63 -11.10 -10.54
CA GLY A 259 -27.32 -12.40 -10.57
C GLY A 259 -27.25 -13.14 -9.22
N SER A 260 -27.23 -12.42 -8.11
CA SER A 260 -27.01 -12.93 -6.76
C SER A 260 -28.15 -13.84 -6.33
N SER A 261 -27.79 -15.07 -5.97
CA SER A 261 -28.59 -15.84 -5.02
C SER A 261 -28.76 -15.01 -3.75
N SER A 262 -29.93 -15.07 -3.11
CA SER A 262 -30.22 -14.32 -1.87
C SER A 262 -29.20 -14.59 -0.74
N THR A 263 -28.47 -15.72 -0.83
CA THR A 263 -27.33 -16.05 0.03
C THR A 263 -26.16 -15.06 -0.06
N ALA A 264 -25.85 -14.51 -1.24
CA ALA A 264 -24.76 -13.55 -1.41
C ALA A 264 -25.11 -12.17 -0.83
N THR A 265 -26.34 -11.71 -1.07
CA THR A 265 -26.88 -10.47 -0.45
C THR A 265 -26.92 -10.59 1.07
N ALA A 266 -27.34 -11.74 1.61
CA ALA A 266 -27.33 -12.00 3.05
C ALA A 266 -25.92 -12.03 3.63
N GLN A 267 -24.96 -12.68 2.95
CA GLN A 267 -23.55 -12.71 3.36
C GLN A 267 -22.93 -11.31 3.37
N ARG A 268 -23.26 -10.45 2.40
CA ARG A 268 -22.81 -9.05 2.41
C ARG A 268 -23.40 -8.25 3.57
N ALA A 269 -24.68 -8.44 3.90
CA ALA A 269 -25.30 -7.79 5.05
C ALA A 269 -24.66 -8.23 6.38
N GLU A 270 -24.37 -9.52 6.54
CA GLU A 270 -23.63 -10.07 7.69
C GLU A 270 -22.21 -9.48 7.79
N GLN A 271 -21.50 -9.36 6.67
CA GLN A 271 -20.19 -8.72 6.60
C GLN A 271 -20.24 -7.23 6.96
N VAL A 272 -21.23 -6.47 6.45
CA VAL A 272 -21.39 -5.05 6.76
C VAL A 272 -21.71 -4.84 8.24
N ALA A 273 -22.62 -5.64 8.81
CA ALA A 273 -22.93 -5.60 10.24
C ALA A 273 -21.69 -5.88 11.10
N ALA A 274 -20.86 -6.87 10.73
CA ALA A 274 -19.63 -7.19 11.45
C ALA A 274 -18.58 -6.06 11.39
N VAL A 275 -18.51 -5.28 10.31
CA VAL A 275 -17.66 -4.06 10.24
C VAL A 275 -18.24 -2.96 11.13
N ILE A 276 -19.56 -2.73 11.06
CA ILE A 276 -20.26 -1.71 11.88
C ILE A 276 -20.06 -1.96 13.38
N ASP A 277 -20.29 -3.20 13.85
CA ASP A 277 -20.11 -3.57 15.26
C ASP A 277 -18.65 -3.40 15.72
N ALA A 278 -17.68 -3.69 14.84
CA ALA A 278 -16.25 -3.53 15.14
C ALA A 278 -15.84 -2.06 15.26
N VAL A 279 -16.22 -1.20 14.30
CA VAL A 279 -15.88 0.24 14.35
C VAL A 279 -16.66 0.97 15.45
N ALA A 280 -17.84 0.50 15.84
CA ALA A 280 -18.54 1.03 17.01
C ALA A 280 -17.82 0.70 18.34
N GLY A 281 -17.05 -0.39 18.38
CA GLY A 281 -16.33 -0.85 19.57
C GLY A 281 -14.95 -0.21 19.79
N ASP A 282 -14.26 0.21 18.73
CA ASP A 282 -12.87 0.70 18.79
C ASP A 282 -12.66 1.97 17.93
N PRO A 283 -12.10 3.07 18.49
CA PRO A 283 -11.95 4.33 17.77
C PRO A 283 -10.79 4.35 16.76
N ASP A 284 -9.71 3.62 17.01
CA ASP A 284 -8.53 3.63 16.15
C ASP A 284 -8.80 2.79 14.90
N LEU A 285 -9.47 1.64 15.07
CA LEU A 285 -10.03 0.84 13.98
C LEU A 285 -11.08 1.61 13.18
N ARG A 286 -11.93 2.42 13.83
CA ARG A 286 -12.92 3.26 13.15
C ARG A 286 -12.26 4.29 12.25
N ALA A 287 -11.28 5.03 12.77
CA ALA A 287 -10.49 5.97 11.99
C ALA A 287 -9.81 5.28 10.79
N GLN A 288 -9.21 4.08 10.99
CA GLN A 288 -8.61 3.32 9.91
C GLN A 288 -9.63 2.89 8.83
N VAL A 289 -10.80 2.40 9.22
CA VAL A 289 -11.86 1.98 8.28
C VAL A 289 -12.46 3.18 7.53
N PHE A 290 -12.60 4.33 8.17
CA PHE A 290 -13.07 5.55 7.51
C PHE A 290 -12.03 6.09 6.51
N LEU A 291 -10.73 6.00 6.83
CA LEU A 291 -9.65 6.31 5.89
C LEU A 291 -9.63 5.35 4.69
N ILE A 292 -9.79 4.05 4.92
CA ILE A 292 -9.92 3.06 3.83
C ILE A 292 -11.10 3.43 2.92
N ALA A 293 -12.27 3.74 3.48
CA ALA A 293 -13.42 4.18 2.71
C ALA A 293 -13.17 5.49 1.93
N GLN A 294 -12.44 6.44 2.52
CA GLN A 294 -12.04 7.69 1.86
C GLN A 294 -11.14 7.43 0.64
N THR A 295 -10.24 6.43 0.69
CA THR A 295 -9.42 6.01 -0.45
C THR A 295 -10.17 5.16 -1.49
N ALA A 296 -11.29 4.55 -1.11
CA ALA A 296 -12.07 3.65 -1.96
C ALA A 296 -13.08 4.37 -2.89
N LEU A 297 -13.40 5.64 -2.62
CA LEU A 297 -14.43 6.40 -3.33
C LEU A 297 -13.91 7.04 -4.64
N GLY A 298 -13.66 6.21 -5.64
CA GLY A 298 -13.54 6.65 -7.04
C GLY A 298 -14.89 6.83 -7.74
N SER A 299 -14.86 6.97 -9.06
CA SER A 299 -16.02 6.88 -9.96
C SER A 299 -16.63 5.46 -9.98
N CYS A 300 -15.79 4.45 -10.20
CA CYS A 300 -16.22 3.06 -10.39
C CYS A 300 -16.70 2.34 -9.11
N LEU A 301 -17.47 1.26 -9.29
CA LEU A 301 -18.03 0.43 -8.22
C LEU A 301 -16.99 -0.53 -7.63
N ASP A 302 -16.05 -1.01 -8.43
CA ASP A 302 -15.13 -2.07 -8.00
C ASP A 302 -14.07 -1.55 -7.01
N ASN A 303 -13.77 -0.25 -7.05
CA ASN A 303 -13.00 0.48 -6.03
C ASN A 303 -13.70 0.40 -4.65
N VAL A 304 -15.04 0.46 -4.62
CA VAL A 304 -15.87 0.34 -3.41
C VAL A 304 -15.86 -1.09 -2.88
N LEU A 305 -15.91 -2.09 -3.77
CA LEU A 305 -15.88 -3.51 -3.41
C LEU A 305 -14.50 -3.94 -2.87
N GLU A 306 -13.42 -3.48 -3.49
CA GLU A 306 -12.06 -3.67 -2.99
C GLU A 306 -11.82 -2.90 -1.70
N GLY A 307 -12.28 -1.65 -1.59
CA GLY A 307 -12.23 -0.87 -0.35
C GLY A 307 -12.95 -1.52 0.81
N PHE A 308 -14.13 -2.10 0.56
CA PHE A 308 -14.86 -2.88 1.57
C PHE A 308 -14.15 -4.19 1.94
N SER A 309 -13.50 -4.86 0.98
CA SER A 309 -12.61 -5.99 1.24
C SER A 309 -11.41 -5.58 2.12
N LYS A 310 -10.77 -4.44 1.85
CA LYS A 310 -9.72 -3.87 2.71
C LYS A 310 -10.24 -3.53 4.12
N ALA A 311 -11.44 -2.98 4.25
CA ALA A 311 -12.07 -2.71 5.55
C ALA A 311 -12.36 -4.00 6.33
N LEU A 312 -12.88 -5.05 5.67
CA LEU A 312 -13.08 -6.38 6.26
C LEU A 312 -11.77 -7.02 6.72
N LEU A 313 -10.68 -6.83 5.96
CA LEU A 313 -9.34 -7.31 6.31
C LEU A 313 -8.77 -6.52 7.50
N ALA A 314 -8.92 -5.19 7.54
CA ALA A 314 -8.52 -4.37 8.68
C ALA A 314 -9.24 -4.78 9.97
N VAL A 315 -10.56 -4.96 9.92
CA VAL A 315 -11.38 -5.46 11.05
C VAL A 315 -10.90 -6.84 11.52
N ARG A 316 -10.70 -7.80 10.61
CA ARG A 316 -10.17 -9.14 10.97
C ARG A 316 -8.76 -9.06 11.56
N ASN A 317 -7.88 -8.22 11.00
CA ASN A 317 -6.51 -8.06 11.45
C ASN A 317 -6.42 -7.39 12.83
N HIS A 318 -7.34 -6.48 13.16
CA HIS A 318 -7.49 -5.94 14.52
C HIS A 318 -8.03 -7.02 15.49
N GLN A 319 -9.10 -7.72 15.10
CA GLN A 319 -9.73 -8.77 15.92
C GLN A 319 -8.79 -9.94 16.25
N MET A 320 -7.90 -10.30 15.33
CA MET A 320 -6.94 -11.41 15.46
C MET A 320 -6.16 -11.39 16.78
N VAL A 321 -5.68 -10.21 17.21
CA VAL A 321 -4.90 -10.09 18.46
C VAL A 321 -5.79 -10.33 19.69
N ALA A 322 -7.06 -9.92 19.65
CA ALA A 322 -8.03 -10.19 20.72
C ALA A 322 -8.49 -11.66 20.73
N ASP A 323 -8.61 -12.31 19.57
CA ASP A 323 -8.90 -13.74 19.44
C ASP A 323 -7.78 -14.60 20.03
N ILE A 324 -6.52 -14.25 19.77
CA ILE A 324 -5.35 -14.89 20.38
C ILE A 324 -5.34 -14.67 21.90
N ARG A 325 -5.48 -13.42 22.37
CA ARG A 325 -5.51 -13.09 23.81
C ARG A 325 -6.63 -13.80 24.58
N SER A 326 -7.72 -14.17 23.91
CA SER A 326 -8.84 -14.92 24.49
C SER A 326 -8.82 -16.43 24.22
N GLY A 327 -7.80 -16.95 23.54
CA GLY A 327 -7.64 -18.37 23.24
C GLY A 327 -8.62 -18.92 22.19
N ARG A 328 -9.21 -18.05 21.35
CA ARG A 328 -10.04 -18.45 20.19
C ARG A 328 -9.22 -18.85 18.97
N VAL A 329 -7.98 -18.32 18.87
CA VAL A 329 -6.99 -18.64 17.84
C VAL A 329 -5.74 -19.18 18.51
N ASP A 330 -5.31 -20.37 18.10
CA ASP A 330 -4.02 -20.96 18.49
C ASP A 330 -2.89 -20.61 17.51
N ALA A 331 -1.66 -21.03 17.84
CA ALA A 331 -0.48 -20.73 17.03
C ALA A 331 -0.51 -21.35 15.61
N ALA A 332 -1.21 -22.47 15.39
CA ALA A 332 -1.31 -23.10 14.07
C ALA A 332 -2.38 -22.40 13.21
N GLN A 333 -3.50 -22.00 13.81
CA GLN A 333 -4.50 -21.15 13.15
C GLN A 333 -3.92 -19.78 12.78
N PHE A 334 -3.05 -19.21 13.63
CA PHE A 334 -2.39 -17.94 13.38
C PHE A 334 -1.33 -18.01 12.29
N ASP A 335 -0.50 -19.07 12.26
CA ASP A 335 0.46 -19.28 11.17
C ASP A 335 -0.26 -19.55 9.84
N GLN A 336 -1.39 -20.28 9.86
CA GLN A 336 -2.26 -20.40 8.68
C GLN A 336 -2.74 -19.01 8.21
N TRP A 337 -3.36 -18.21 9.08
CA TRP A 337 -3.80 -16.84 8.74
C TRP A 337 -2.66 -16.00 8.14
N ALA A 338 -1.46 -16.04 8.73
CA ALA A 338 -0.31 -15.30 8.22
C ALA A 338 0.09 -15.79 6.81
N GLY A 339 0.00 -17.10 6.55
CA GLY A 339 0.16 -17.68 5.22
C GLY A 339 -0.92 -17.23 4.23
N GLN A 340 -2.17 -17.07 4.67
CA GLN A 340 -3.26 -16.54 3.83
C GLN A 340 -3.00 -15.07 3.45
N GLN A 341 -2.60 -14.23 4.40
CA GLN A 341 -2.24 -12.83 4.13
C GLN A 341 -1.05 -12.73 3.17
N PHE A 342 -0.01 -13.55 3.35
CA PHE A 342 1.15 -13.56 2.45
C PHE A 342 0.76 -13.89 1.00
N ARG A 343 -0.10 -14.90 0.80
CA ARG A 343 -0.56 -15.31 -0.54
C ARG A 343 -1.51 -14.28 -1.18
N LEU A 344 -2.22 -13.48 -0.38
CA LEU A 344 -2.99 -12.34 -0.88
C LEU A 344 -2.08 -11.21 -1.37
N ALA A 345 -1.10 -10.80 -0.55
CA ALA A 345 -0.13 -9.77 -0.93
C ALA A 345 0.69 -10.16 -2.16
N LEU A 346 1.15 -11.42 -2.24
CA LEU A 346 1.82 -11.97 -3.42
C LEU A 346 0.92 -11.94 -4.67
N LEU A 347 -0.38 -12.24 -4.55
CA LEU A 347 -1.31 -12.16 -5.67
C LEU A 347 -1.50 -10.72 -6.16
N GLU A 348 -1.61 -9.76 -5.25
CA GLU A 348 -1.72 -8.34 -5.59
C GLU A 348 -0.48 -7.88 -6.38
N SER A 349 0.73 -8.20 -5.90
CA SER A 349 1.98 -7.90 -6.61
C SER A 349 2.10 -8.62 -7.97
N GLU A 350 1.71 -9.90 -8.06
CA GLU A 350 1.73 -10.65 -9.34
C GLU A 350 0.73 -10.08 -10.36
N VAL A 351 -0.42 -9.57 -9.92
CA VAL A 351 -1.39 -8.90 -10.81
C VAL A 351 -0.84 -7.58 -11.32
N THR A 352 -0.26 -6.73 -10.47
CA THR A 352 0.39 -5.48 -10.92
C THR A 352 1.51 -5.79 -11.92
N ARG A 353 2.34 -6.80 -11.64
CA ARG A 353 3.40 -7.27 -12.55
C ARG A 353 2.85 -7.94 -13.82
N PHE A 354 1.64 -8.50 -13.82
CA PHE A 354 0.94 -8.95 -15.03
C PHE A 354 0.43 -7.77 -15.87
N ILE A 355 -0.22 -6.78 -15.25
CA ILE A 355 -0.75 -5.58 -15.90
C ILE A 355 0.36 -4.84 -16.64
N HIS A 356 1.48 -4.57 -15.95
CA HIS A 356 2.65 -3.92 -16.56
C HIS A 356 3.23 -4.74 -17.73
N ARG A 357 3.42 -6.07 -17.56
CA ARG A 357 3.94 -6.95 -18.64
C ARG A 357 3.04 -6.98 -19.87
N GLU A 358 1.72 -6.96 -19.71
CA GLU A 358 0.81 -6.90 -20.87
C GLU A 358 0.83 -5.52 -21.54
N LEU A 359 0.86 -4.42 -20.78
CA LEU A 359 0.90 -3.05 -21.32
C LEU A 359 2.14 -2.78 -22.19
N GLN A 360 3.29 -3.41 -21.91
CA GLN A 360 4.53 -3.31 -22.70
C GLN A 360 4.50 -4.17 -23.99
N ARG A 361 3.44 -4.91 -24.30
CA ARG A 361 3.37 -5.76 -25.50
C ARG A 361 3.01 -4.95 -26.75
N GLN A 362 3.90 -4.97 -27.73
CA GLN A 362 3.68 -4.40 -29.07
C GLN A 362 2.50 -5.04 -29.84
N ASP A 363 2.10 -6.27 -29.50
CA ASP A 363 0.93 -6.96 -30.09
C ASP A 363 -0.38 -6.74 -29.30
N LEU A 364 -0.38 -5.89 -28.26
CA LEU A 364 -1.56 -5.63 -27.45
C LEU A 364 -2.59 -4.79 -28.23
N GLY A 365 -3.79 -5.36 -28.43
CA GLY A 365 -4.89 -4.64 -29.06
C GLY A 365 -5.37 -3.42 -28.25
N PRO A 366 -6.07 -2.47 -28.89
CA PRO A 366 -6.51 -1.23 -28.23
C PRO A 366 -7.54 -1.45 -27.11
N TRP A 367 -8.38 -2.50 -27.20
CA TRP A 367 -9.32 -2.82 -26.11
C TRP A 367 -8.61 -3.34 -24.84
N PRO A 368 -7.74 -4.38 -24.91
CA PRO A 368 -6.94 -4.77 -23.75
C PRO A 368 -6.08 -3.64 -23.17
N LYS A 369 -5.45 -2.79 -24.01
CA LYS A 369 -4.68 -1.63 -23.51
C LYS A 369 -5.56 -0.69 -22.70
N ARG A 370 -6.72 -0.27 -23.24
CA ARG A 370 -7.65 0.63 -22.52
C ARG A 370 -8.17 0.03 -21.21
N GLN A 371 -8.47 -1.27 -21.18
CA GLN A 371 -8.91 -1.94 -19.95
C GLN A 371 -7.80 -2.00 -18.89
N LEU A 372 -6.57 -2.36 -19.28
CA LEU A 372 -5.43 -2.43 -18.36
C LEU A 372 -5.01 -1.07 -17.79
N THR A 373 -5.07 -0.01 -18.59
CA THR A 373 -4.73 1.36 -18.14
C THR A 373 -5.83 1.98 -17.28
N ARG A 374 -7.11 1.77 -17.59
CA ARG A 374 -8.22 2.47 -16.90
C ARG A 374 -8.91 1.66 -15.80
N GLU A 375 -8.99 0.33 -15.96
CA GLU A 375 -9.68 -0.57 -15.02
C GLU A 375 -8.72 -1.65 -14.47
N PRO A 376 -7.53 -1.29 -13.94
CA PRO A 376 -6.58 -2.28 -13.40
C PRO A 376 -7.19 -3.06 -12.21
N LEU A 377 -8.12 -2.46 -11.47
CA LEU A 377 -8.81 -3.10 -10.35
C LEU A 377 -9.76 -4.21 -10.80
N GLU A 378 -10.41 -4.13 -11.96
CA GLU A 378 -11.20 -5.26 -12.52
C GLU A 378 -10.33 -6.48 -12.82
N THR A 379 -9.08 -6.24 -13.24
CA THR A 379 -8.08 -7.30 -13.42
C THR A 379 -7.70 -7.93 -12.08
N LEU A 380 -7.55 -7.13 -11.02
CA LEU A 380 -7.32 -7.63 -9.66
C LEU A 380 -8.54 -8.36 -9.06
N MET A 381 -9.76 -7.87 -9.28
CA MET A 381 -10.99 -8.47 -8.74
C MET A 381 -11.24 -9.85 -9.36
N HIS A 382 -11.04 -9.99 -10.67
CA HIS A 382 -11.08 -11.29 -11.33
C HIS A 382 -10.01 -12.24 -10.76
N ALA A 383 -8.75 -11.79 -10.61
CA ALA A 383 -7.69 -12.62 -10.06
C ALA A 383 -7.99 -13.09 -8.61
N LYS A 384 -8.37 -12.16 -7.72
CA LYS A 384 -8.79 -12.46 -6.33
C LYS A 384 -9.93 -13.48 -6.32
N GLN A 385 -11.00 -13.24 -7.08
CA GLN A 385 -12.16 -14.13 -7.15
C GLN A 385 -11.84 -15.52 -7.72
N ALA A 386 -11.05 -15.60 -8.80
CA ALA A 386 -10.73 -16.86 -9.47
C ALA A 386 -9.75 -17.73 -8.66
N LEU A 387 -8.89 -17.11 -7.84
CA LEU A 387 -7.83 -17.81 -7.09
C LEU A 387 -8.10 -17.97 -5.60
N ARG A 388 -9.10 -17.30 -5.01
CA ARG A 388 -9.42 -17.35 -3.57
C ARG A 388 -9.37 -18.76 -2.96
N ASN A 389 -10.06 -19.72 -3.58
CA ASN A 389 -10.13 -21.10 -3.09
C ASN A 389 -8.90 -21.95 -3.46
N ARG A 390 -8.10 -21.52 -4.45
CA ARG A 390 -6.93 -22.24 -4.97
C ARG A 390 -5.66 -21.89 -4.21
N LEU A 391 -5.55 -20.63 -3.81
CA LEU A 391 -4.45 -20.08 -3.02
C LEU A 391 -4.74 -20.03 -1.51
N ASP A 392 -5.91 -20.51 -1.04
CA ASP A 392 -6.35 -20.36 0.37
C ASP A 392 -6.16 -18.90 0.83
N LEU A 393 -6.87 -17.97 0.18
CA LEU A 393 -6.85 -16.54 0.52
C LEU A 393 -7.77 -16.24 1.71
N PRO A 394 -7.56 -15.14 2.45
CA PRO A 394 -8.33 -14.83 3.66
C PRO A 394 -9.84 -14.76 3.42
N GLU A 395 -10.61 -15.15 4.41
CA GLU A 395 -12.02 -14.77 4.44
C GLU A 395 -12.17 -13.24 4.45
N GLY A 396 -13.03 -12.71 3.58
CA GLY A 396 -13.14 -11.27 3.33
C GLY A 396 -12.56 -10.84 1.97
N THR A 397 -11.65 -11.62 1.38
CA THR A 397 -11.24 -11.43 -0.02
C THR A 397 -12.47 -11.53 -0.95
N VAL A 398 -12.58 -10.57 -1.87
CA VAL A 398 -13.73 -10.26 -2.75
C VAL A 398 -14.44 -11.47 -3.37
N THR A 399 -15.78 -11.38 -3.43
CA THR A 399 -16.69 -12.43 -3.94
C THR A 399 -17.91 -11.87 -4.66
N GLY A 400 -18.35 -12.56 -5.72
CA GLY A 400 -19.64 -12.33 -6.39
C GLY A 400 -19.62 -11.30 -7.52
N VAL A 401 -18.45 -10.76 -7.87
CA VAL A 401 -18.31 -9.63 -8.80
C VAL A 401 -18.40 -10.10 -10.26
N GLN A 402 -18.96 -9.26 -11.13
CA GLN A 402 -19.07 -9.51 -12.57
C GLN A 402 -17.79 -9.17 -13.37
N ALA A 403 -16.67 -8.91 -12.69
CA ALA A 403 -15.31 -8.69 -13.21
C ALA A 403 -14.88 -9.62 -14.35
N LEU A 404 -15.45 -10.83 -14.37
CA LEU A 404 -15.37 -11.81 -15.46
C LEU A 404 -15.78 -11.29 -16.85
N GLN A 405 -16.47 -10.14 -16.95
CA GLN A 405 -16.96 -9.57 -18.22
C GLN A 405 -16.08 -8.44 -18.78
N LEU A 406 -15.24 -7.79 -17.96
CA LEU A 406 -14.37 -6.68 -18.39
C LEU A 406 -12.87 -7.01 -18.25
N SER A 407 -12.48 -7.86 -17.29
CA SER A 407 -11.10 -8.28 -17.08
C SER A 407 -10.47 -8.93 -18.32
N VAL A 408 -9.22 -8.57 -18.62
CA VAL A 408 -8.45 -9.13 -19.74
C VAL A 408 -7.87 -10.54 -19.46
N LEU A 409 -7.89 -11.00 -18.20
CA LEU A 409 -7.27 -12.25 -17.77
C LEU A 409 -7.92 -13.48 -18.41
N ARG A 410 -7.09 -14.32 -19.02
CA ARG A 410 -7.49 -15.60 -19.62
C ARG A 410 -7.24 -16.72 -18.63
N GLN A 411 -7.86 -17.88 -18.85
CA GLN A 411 -7.68 -19.04 -17.97
C GLN A 411 -6.22 -19.53 -17.88
N LYS A 412 -5.39 -19.28 -18.90
CA LYS A 412 -3.93 -19.52 -18.84
C LYS A 412 -3.30 -18.61 -17.81
N ASP A 413 -3.53 -17.30 -17.94
CA ASP A 413 -2.92 -16.24 -17.14
C ASP A 413 -3.28 -16.42 -15.65
N VAL A 414 -4.54 -16.77 -15.36
CA VAL A 414 -4.99 -17.16 -14.00
C VAL A 414 -4.21 -18.36 -13.44
N ASN A 415 -3.84 -19.34 -14.25
CA ASN A 415 -3.04 -20.49 -13.81
C ASN A 415 -1.54 -20.14 -13.67
N ASP A 416 -1.02 -19.24 -14.51
CA ASP A 416 0.36 -18.76 -14.41
C ASP A 416 0.52 -17.87 -13.16
N LEU A 417 -0.48 -17.04 -12.82
CA LEU A 417 -0.57 -16.29 -11.56
C LEU A 417 -0.60 -17.23 -10.34
N GLU A 418 -1.48 -18.25 -10.32
CA GLU A 418 -1.49 -19.26 -9.25
C GLU A 418 -0.12 -19.89 -9.05
N LYS A 419 0.53 -20.30 -10.15
CA LYS A 419 1.84 -20.94 -10.12
C LYS A 419 2.93 -20.00 -9.58
N ALA A 420 2.92 -18.73 -9.97
CA ALA A 420 3.88 -17.73 -9.50
C ALA A 420 3.72 -17.46 -7.99
N VAL A 421 2.49 -17.23 -7.53
CA VAL A 421 2.19 -17.05 -6.09
C VAL A 421 2.56 -18.31 -5.30
N MET A 422 2.22 -19.50 -5.77
CA MET A 422 2.56 -20.77 -5.09
C MET A 422 4.04 -21.16 -5.19
N GLN A 423 4.84 -20.44 -5.99
CA GLN A 423 6.30 -20.56 -6.01
C GLN A 423 6.93 -19.61 -4.98
N GLN A 424 6.56 -18.32 -4.97
CA GLN A 424 7.00 -17.35 -3.95
C GLN A 424 6.53 -17.73 -2.54
N ALA A 425 5.30 -18.25 -2.39
CA ALA A 425 4.75 -18.72 -1.12
C ALA A 425 5.42 -19.99 -0.53
N ARG A 426 6.47 -20.50 -1.20
CA ARG A 426 7.32 -21.60 -0.69
C ARG A 426 8.71 -21.15 -0.26
N ASP A 427 9.07 -19.89 -0.52
CA ASP A 427 10.32 -19.32 -0.03
C ASP A 427 10.20 -19.02 1.49
N PRO A 428 11.00 -19.66 2.35
CA PRO A 428 11.02 -19.38 3.79
C PRO A 428 11.57 -17.98 4.12
N ALA A 429 12.41 -17.38 3.26
CA ALA A 429 12.97 -16.05 3.47
C ALA A 429 11.89 -14.98 3.25
N ALA A 430 11.31 -14.89 2.05
CA ALA A 430 10.22 -13.95 1.75
C ALA A 430 9.03 -14.10 2.73
N TYR A 431 8.65 -15.33 3.11
CA TYR A 431 7.60 -15.53 4.13
C TYR A 431 8.03 -15.10 5.54
N GLY A 432 9.29 -15.35 5.91
CA GLY A 432 9.84 -14.94 7.20
C GLY A 432 9.86 -13.43 7.37
N ASP A 433 10.32 -12.71 6.36
CA ASP A 433 10.42 -11.25 6.39
C ASP A 433 9.07 -10.55 6.16
N PHE A 434 8.15 -11.14 5.37
CA PHE A 434 6.75 -10.73 5.36
C PHE A 434 6.14 -10.77 6.77
N ARG A 435 6.32 -11.88 7.50
CA ARG A 435 5.84 -12.01 8.89
C ARG A 435 6.46 -10.93 9.79
N MET A 436 7.79 -10.74 9.72
CA MET A 436 8.50 -9.73 10.53
C MET A 436 8.07 -8.29 10.26
N GLY A 437 7.66 -7.97 9.02
CA GLY A 437 7.13 -6.65 8.64
C GLY A 437 5.64 -6.43 8.94
N HIS A 438 4.86 -7.49 9.22
CA HIS A 438 3.41 -7.37 9.36
C HIS A 438 2.99 -7.09 10.81
N THR A 439 2.52 -5.87 11.12
CA THR A 439 2.19 -5.41 12.49
C THR A 439 1.29 -6.37 13.28
N THR A 440 0.16 -6.81 12.71
CA THR A 440 -0.72 -7.81 13.36
C THR A 440 -0.03 -9.14 13.65
N TRP A 441 0.92 -9.57 12.81
CA TRP A 441 1.67 -10.80 13.09
C TRP A 441 2.56 -10.62 14.31
N ARG A 442 3.28 -9.49 14.40
CA ARG A 442 4.12 -9.14 15.57
C ARG A 442 3.30 -9.09 16.86
N GLU A 443 2.17 -8.38 16.85
CA GLU A 443 1.31 -8.24 18.03
C GLU A 443 0.58 -9.53 18.41
N GLY A 444 0.22 -10.38 17.45
CA GLY A 444 -0.29 -11.71 17.73
C GLY A 444 0.77 -12.66 18.28
N MET A 445 2.03 -12.57 17.83
CA MET A 445 3.16 -13.27 18.46
C MET A 445 3.39 -12.80 19.90
N LYS A 446 3.30 -11.49 20.18
CA LYS A 446 3.34 -10.95 21.55
C LYS A 446 2.21 -11.46 22.42
N ALA A 447 1.01 -11.64 21.85
CA ALA A 447 -0.12 -12.23 22.56
C ALA A 447 0.07 -13.73 22.84
N LEU A 448 0.44 -14.54 21.82
CA LEU A 448 0.71 -15.98 21.95
C LEU A 448 1.80 -16.27 23.00
N TYR A 449 2.90 -15.52 22.94
CA TYR A 449 4.08 -15.71 23.79
C TYR A 449 4.20 -14.64 24.88
N SER A 450 3.06 -14.15 25.38
CA SER A 450 2.95 -13.07 26.37
C SER A 450 3.91 -13.18 27.56
N ARG A 451 4.18 -14.38 28.08
CA ARG A 451 5.15 -14.59 29.17
C ARG A 451 6.61 -14.25 28.77
N ALA A 452 7.00 -14.47 27.52
CA ALA A 452 8.34 -14.13 27.03
C ALA A 452 8.49 -12.62 26.80
N PHE A 453 7.49 -12.00 26.17
CA PHE A 453 7.49 -10.54 25.95
C PHE A 453 7.30 -9.73 27.23
N ALA A 454 6.60 -10.25 28.25
CA ALA A 454 6.56 -9.63 29.58
C ALA A 454 7.94 -9.60 30.27
N TRP A 455 8.79 -10.60 30.05
CA TRP A 455 10.18 -10.57 30.52
C TRP A 455 11.03 -9.56 29.74
N LEU A 456 10.85 -9.46 28.43
CA LEU A 456 11.55 -8.46 27.60
C LEU A 456 11.14 -7.03 27.99
N GLN A 457 9.84 -6.78 28.19
CA GLN A 457 9.33 -5.49 28.60
C GLN A 457 9.81 -5.11 30.02
N HIS A 458 9.80 -6.03 30.99
CA HIS A 458 10.37 -5.76 32.32
C HIS A 458 11.87 -5.45 32.25
N ALA A 459 12.65 -6.17 31.42
CA ALA A 459 14.06 -5.89 31.22
C ALA A 459 14.34 -4.53 30.53
N ARG A 460 13.37 -4.04 29.74
CA ARG A 460 13.36 -2.69 29.16
C ARG A 460 12.97 -1.63 30.19
N ASP A 461 11.95 -1.89 31.00
CA ASP A 461 11.48 -0.97 32.04
C ASP A 461 12.54 -0.78 33.16
N ASP A 462 13.37 -1.80 33.40
CA ASP A 462 14.52 -1.79 34.31
C ASP A 462 15.81 -1.19 33.68
N ASP A 463 15.77 -0.65 32.45
CA ASP A 463 16.94 -0.08 31.77
C ASP A 463 17.31 1.29 32.39
N PRO A 464 18.54 1.46 32.95
CA PRO A 464 18.92 2.69 33.65
C PRO A 464 18.83 3.97 32.81
N PHE A 465 18.73 3.88 31.48
CA PHE A 465 18.48 5.04 30.63
C PHE A 465 17.11 5.71 30.91
N PHE A 466 16.07 4.93 31.26
CA PHE A 466 14.74 5.50 31.54
C PHE A 466 14.63 6.14 32.94
N ASP A 467 15.64 5.94 33.80
CA ASP A 467 15.85 6.65 35.07
C ASP A 467 16.69 7.94 34.91
N GLU A 468 17.21 8.26 33.71
CA GLU A 468 18.00 9.48 33.48
C GLU A 468 17.12 10.75 33.47
N ASP A 469 17.53 11.78 34.24
CA ASP A 469 16.92 13.12 34.16
C ASP A 469 17.05 13.70 32.74
N ILE A 470 15.92 14.02 32.10
CA ILE A 470 15.91 14.70 30.80
C ILE A 470 16.61 16.07 30.93
N PRO A 471 17.62 16.38 30.09
CA PRO A 471 18.33 17.65 30.15
C PRO A 471 17.40 18.86 30.02
N ALA A 472 17.67 19.90 30.82
CA ALA A 472 16.84 21.09 30.87
C ALA A 472 16.73 21.78 29.50
N SER A 473 15.58 22.38 29.19
CA SER A 473 15.31 23.02 27.89
C SER A 473 16.30 24.14 27.50
N THR A 474 17.04 24.70 28.46
CA THR A 474 18.12 25.67 28.25
C THR A 474 19.46 25.06 27.84
N ASP A 475 19.64 23.75 27.95
CA ASP A 475 20.85 23.01 27.56
C ASP A 475 20.59 22.24 26.25
N LEU A 476 20.88 22.89 25.13
CA LEU A 476 20.68 22.31 23.80
C LEU A 476 21.73 21.23 23.46
N GLU A 477 22.92 21.29 24.04
CA GLU A 477 23.99 20.31 23.79
C GLU A 477 23.66 18.99 24.51
N GLY A 478 23.27 19.08 25.79
CA GLY A 478 22.76 17.94 26.56
C GLY A 478 21.51 17.31 25.94
N GLN A 479 20.53 18.10 25.47
CA GLN A 479 19.34 17.59 24.77
C GLN A 479 19.69 16.81 23.50
N VAL A 480 20.64 17.28 22.68
CA VAL A 480 21.08 16.57 21.47
C VAL A 480 21.79 15.28 21.82
N GLU A 481 22.67 15.26 22.83
CA GLU A 481 23.32 14.02 23.28
C GLU A 481 22.29 13.01 23.80
N TYR A 482 21.37 13.44 24.67
CA TYR A 482 20.30 12.61 25.22
C TYR A 482 19.41 12.03 24.11
N ALA A 483 19.03 12.82 23.10
CA ALA A 483 18.23 12.34 21.97
C ALA A 483 18.97 11.30 21.10
N ILE A 484 20.30 11.40 20.99
CA ILE A 484 21.14 10.39 20.32
C ILE A 484 21.20 9.11 21.18
N ARG A 485 21.36 9.22 22.51
CA ARG A 485 21.33 8.06 23.42
C ARG A 485 19.97 7.37 23.41
N ALA A 486 18.86 8.12 23.45
CA ALA A 486 17.50 7.61 23.40
C ALA A 486 17.27 6.72 22.16
N ARG A 487 17.55 7.24 20.97
CA ARG A 487 17.42 6.49 19.71
C ARG A 487 18.27 5.21 19.67
N ALA A 488 19.46 5.24 20.28
CA ALA A 488 20.32 4.05 20.38
C ALA A 488 19.78 3.00 21.36
N VAL A 489 19.12 3.41 22.44
CA VAL A 489 18.45 2.53 23.42
C VAL A 489 17.16 1.96 22.83
N GLU A 490 16.35 2.77 22.14
CA GLU A 490 15.15 2.34 21.40
C GLU A 490 15.51 1.31 20.32
N ALA A 491 16.52 1.60 19.49
CA ALA A 491 16.99 0.67 18.46
C ALA A 491 17.54 -0.65 19.05
N ARG A 492 18.17 -0.62 20.24
CA ARG A 492 18.59 -1.83 20.96
C ARG A 492 17.40 -2.67 21.38
N TRP A 493 16.37 -2.07 21.97
CA TRP A 493 15.19 -2.81 22.43
C TRP A 493 14.33 -3.34 21.27
N GLN A 494 14.22 -2.57 20.18
CA GLN A 494 13.62 -3.03 18.94
C GLN A 494 14.37 -4.24 18.37
N HIS A 495 15.70 -4.23 18.37
CA HIS A 495 16.51 -5.35 17.90
C HIS A 495 16.33 -6.63 18.75
N GLU A 496 16.26 -6.51 20.09
CA GLU A 496 15.99 -7.67 20.96
C GLU A 496 14.53 -8.15 20.85
N GLU A 497 13.55 -7.28 20.56
CA GLU A 497 12.19 -7.69 20.18
C GLU A 497 12.19 -8.48 18.86
N ASP A 498 12.85 -7.96 17.83
CA ASP A 498 12.94 -8.60 16.52
C ASP A 498 13.62 -9.97 16.60
N ARG A 499 14.68 -10.08 17.38
CA ARG A 499 15.39 -11.32 17.66
C ARG A 499 14.53 -12.33 18.43
N LEU A 500 13.75 -11.87 19.41
CA LEU A 500 12.81 -12.73 20.14
C LEU A 500 11.69 -13.23 19.21
N LEU A 501 11.15 -12.37 18.34
CA LEU A 501 10.18 -12.72 17.31
C LEU A 501 10.73 -13.76 16.32
N ARG A 502 11.92 -13.54 15.74
CA ARG A 502 12.56 -14.48 14.79
C ARG A 502 12.84 -15.83 15.44
N HIS A 503 13.30 -15.86 16.71
CA HIS A 503 13.50 -17.11 17.44
C HIS A 503 12.18 -17.86 17.70
N LEU A 504 11.13 -17.19 18.20
CA LEU A 504 9.83 -17.81 18.47
C LEU A 504 9.10 -18.26 17.21
N ALA A 505 9.37 -17.62 16.07
CA ALA A 505 8.84 -17.99 14.75
C ALA A 505 9.63 -19.10 14.03
N GLY A 506 10.71 -19.59 14.64
CA GLY A 506 11.60 -20.61 14.05
C GLY A 506 12.39 -20.12 12.83
N LEU A 507 12.56 -18.81 12.66
CA LEU A 507 13.34 -18.22 11.56
C LEU A 507 14.84 -18.30 11.81
N ASP A 508 15.27 -18.18 13.06
CA ASP A 508 16.67 -18.30 13.46
C ASP A 508 16.99 -19.72 13.94
N ALA A 509 18.28 -20.09 13.84
CA ALA A 509 18.81 -21.28 14.50
C ALA A 509 18.49 -21.24 16.02
N PRO A 510 18.22 -22.39 16.67
CA PRO A 510 17.72 -22.41 18.04
C PRO A 510 18.70 -21.71 18.99
N MET A 511 18.24 -20.66 19.67
CA MET A 511 19.07 -19.94 20.63
C MET A 511 19.60 -20.90 21.69
N HIS A 512 20.90 -20.78 22.00
CA HIS A 512 21.39 -21.24 23.29
C HIS A 512 20.57 -20.53 24.38
N PRO A 513 19.95 -21.26 25.32
CA PRO A 513 19.11 -20.63 26.33
C PRO A 513 19.95 -19.65 27.15
N MET A 514 19.42 -18.44 27.38
CA MET A 514 19.94 -17.60 28.46
C MET A 514 19.92 -18.42 29.74
N LYS A 515 21.07 -18.51 30.39
CA LYS A 515 21.31 -19.42 31.52
C LYS A 515 20.33 -19.09 32.68
N PRO A 516 19.41 -19.99 33.07
CA PRO A 516 18.72 -19.84 34.34
C PRO A 516 19.67 -20.29 35.45
N GLU A 517 20.13 -19.37 36.30
CA GLU A 517 21.06 -19.69 37.38
C GLU A 517 21.00 -18.63 38.49
N PRO A 518 20.79 -19.01 39.78
CA PRO A 518 20.12 -20.21 40.29
C PRO A 518 19.01 -19.87 41.32
N ASP A 519 18.41 -20.89 41.95
CA ASP A 519 17.51 -20.69 43.10
C ASP A 519 18.20 -19.92 44.24
N ALA A 520 17.51 -18.90 44.75
CA ALA A 520 17.75 -18.31 46.07
C ALA A 520 16.58 -18.69 46.98
N ALA A 521 16.90 -19.17 48.20
CA ALA A 521 15.97 -19.88 49.10
C ALA A 521 15.17 -18.97 50.05
#